data_AF-A0A971XL14-F1
#
_entry.id   AF-A0A971XL14-F1
#
_cell.length_a   1.000
_cell.length_b   1.000
_cell.length_c   1.000
_cell.angle_alpha   90.00
_cell.angle_beta   90.00
_cell.angle_gamma   90.00
#
_symmetry.space_group_name_H-M   'P 1'
#
loop_
_entity.id
_entity.type
_entity.pdbx_description
1 polymer ?
#
loop_
_entity_poly.entity_id
_entity_poly.type
_entity_poly.pdbx_seq_one_letter_code
_entity_poly.pdbx_strand_id
1 'polypeptide(L)'
;MDSSYNNMYGSIYALLNASKQKRELLLGLRAPMNLETTVGSEHETPSESNNPTTIGREHETTSGSNNTTTTGDENETATDPTAGTSTKEECDDLSPINQPEYPEDIIQKAMQADDYFLIVGPPGTGKTSIFARRLIEEYHKRPDNNILVLAYTNRAVDELCEAINAAFRCVDGACDSYIRVGTELSCAEPYRHRLLQQISEKAKNRESLRQEIRQCRIYVSTLSSMQGRMELFALKHFHLAIIDEASQILEPQIIGLLPHFDKFIMIGDHNQLATIVLQKSFLSRIEEPLLREAGITDCRDSLFERLLRRCSTQGWHHAYVQLTLQGRMHDDIAAFPGRYFYSGGLLPAKEWQSDAWSLDHSSEDFFHRHVAAERTLFFSTEKICGPTLSDKINETEAYTIFRLIQSIRTLYTANGKAFDSSTIGIIAPYRNQIALIRHRLAEAGIDGMENVMIDTVERFQGSQRDVIILSFCINKPYQMNFLCNLNHDGTVDRKLNVALTRARQQLFLVGNAAILRRHPVYATLLDHYRKKTVVLEQNEIFL
;
A
#
# COMPACT_ATOMS: atom_id res chain seq x y z
N MET A 1 13.95 35.69 -1.50
CA MET A 1 13.17 34.84 -0.58
C MET A 1 13.36 33.41 -1.03
N ASP A 2 13.66 32.51 -0.10
CA ASP A 2 13.80 31.09 -0.36
C ASP A 2 12.50 30.57 -1.05
N SER A 3 12.67 29.87 -2.17
CA SER A 3 11.58 29.39 -3.04
C SER A 3 10.55 28.57 -2.27
N SER A 4 10.97 27.93 -1.18
CA SER A 4 10.12 27.17 -0.26
C SER A 4 9.05 28.06 0.40
N TYR A 5 9.44 29.24 0.87
CA TYR A 5 8.49 30.18 1.50
C TYR A 5 7.53 30.76 0.47
N ASN A 6 8.00 31.11 -0.73
CA ASN A 6 7.12 31.60 -1.79
C ASN A 6 6.06 30.56 -2.18
N ASN A 7 6.44 29.29 -2.28
CA ASN A 7 5.49 28.20 -2.54
C ASN A 7 4.48 28.03 -1.40
N MET A 8 4.94 28.12 -0.15
CA MET A 8 4.07 28.06 1.03
C MET A 8 3.05 29.21 1.04
N TYR A 9 3.49 30.45 0.85
CA TYR A 9 2.60 31.61 0.78
C TYR A 9 1.65 31.53 -0.42
N GLY A 10 2.13 31.05 -1.58
CA GLY A 10 1.30 30.79 -2.74
C GLY A 10 0.20 29.76 -2.46
N SER A 11 0.54 28.67 -1.76
CA SER A 11 -0.39 27.62 -1.34
C SER A 11 -1.48 28.17 -0.41
N ILE A 12 -1.09 28.96 0.61
CA ILE A 12 -2.03 29.61 1.53
C ILE A 12 -2.90 30.63 0.78
N TYR A 13 -2.32 31.43 -0.11
CA TYR A 13 -3.04 32.40 -0.91
C TYR A 13 -4.09 31.73 -1.81
N ALA A 14 -3.76 30.61 -2.46
CA ALA A 14 -4.70 29.83 -3.24
C ALA A 14 -5.87 29.31 -2.39
N LEU A 15 -5.59 28.79 -1.18
CA LEU A 15 -6.61 28.35 -0.25
C LEU A 15 -7.51 29.51 0.20
N LEU A 16 -6.94 30.68 0.55
CA LEU A 16 -7.70 31.84 1.01
C LEU A 16 -8.63 32.42 -0.06
N ASN A 17 -8.23 32.36 -1.33
CA ASN A 17 -9.04 32.79 -2.46
C ASN A 17 -10.08 31.76 -2.92
N ALA A 18 -10.02 30.52 -2.40
CA ALA A 18 -11.02 29.52 -2.71
C ALA A 18 -12.39 29.90 -2.13
N SER A 19 -13.46 29.39 -2.75
CA SER A 19 -14.83 29.60 -2.26
C SER A 19 -14.95 29.17 -0.79
N LYS A 20 -15.87 29.80 -0.04
CA LYS A 20 -16.12 29.44 1.37
C LYS A 20 -16.40 27.94 1.52
N GLN A 21 -17.24 27.38 0.64
CA GLN A 21 -17.54 25.95 0.62
C GLN A 21 -16.30 25.07 0.37
N LYS A 22 -15.40 25.45 -0.53
CA LYS A 22 -14.16 24.69 -0.78
C LYS A 22 -13.22 24.78 0.42
N ARG A 23 -13.09 25.94 1.07
CA ARG A 23 -12.30 26.09 2.30
C ARG A 23 -12.83 25.25 3.44
N GLU A 24 -14.13 25.29 3.69
CA GLU A 24 -14.78 24.49 4.74
C GLU A 24 -14.62 22.99 4.47
N LEU A 25 -14.69 22.55 3.21
CA LEU A 25 -14.43 21.17 2.81
C LEU A 25 -13.01 20.75 3.13
N LEU A 26 -12.03 21.51 2.65
CA LEU A 26 -10.61 21.20 2.80
C LEU A 26 -10.15 21.25 4.26
N LEU A 27 -10.73 22.13 5.07
CA LEU A 27 -10.50 22.20 6.52
C LEU A 27 -11.27 21.12 7.30
N GLY A 28 -12.15 20.34 6.66
CA GLY A 28 -12.96 19.32 7.34
C GLY A 28 -14.05 19.90 8.25
N LEU A 29 -14.48 21.14 7.99
CA LEU A 29 -15.54 21.83 8.71
C LEU A 29 -16.94 21.50 8.16
N ARG A 30 -17.02 20.97 6.94
CA ARG A 30 -18.26 20.42 6.36
C ARG A 30 -18.04 19.01 5.82
N ALA A 31 -19.12 18.23 5.75
CA ALA A 31 -19.11 16.93 5.10
C ALA A 31 -18.90 17.06 3.58
N PRO A 32 -18.20 16.11 2.94
CA PRO A 32 -18.19 16.00 1.48
C PRO A 32 -19.57 15.57 0.98
N MET A 33 -20.00 16.13 -0.14
CA MET A 33 -21.28 15.81 -0.78
C MET A 33 -21.20 14.51 -1.59
N ASN A 34 -22.34 13.84 -1.72
CA ASN A 34 -22.56 12.71 -2.62
C ASN A 34 -23.90 12.91 -3.35
N LEU A 35 -24.04 12.33 -4.55
CA LEU A 35 -25.26 12.38 -5.38
C LEU A 35 -26.55 11.98 -4.64
N GLU A 36 -26.48 11.17 -3.59
CA GLU A 36 -27.65 10.77 -2.79
C GLU A 36 -28.08 11.83 -1.76
N THR A 37 -27.16 12.67 -1.28
CA THR A 37 -27.47 13.71 -0.26
C THR A 37 -28.22 14.92 -0.81
N THR A 38 -28.18 15.15 -2.13
CA THR A 38 -28.85 16.29 -2.78
C THR A 38 -30.34 16.06 -3.05
N VAL A 39 -30.84 14.82 -2.94
CA VAL A 39 -32.26 14.49 -3.17
C VAL A 39 -33.08 14.52 -1.87
N GLY A 40 -32.43 14.59 -0.70
CA GLY A 40 -33.09 14.44 0.61
C GLY A 40 -33.40 15.72 1.39
N SER A 41 -33.03 16.93 0.93
CA SER A 41 -33.11 18.16 1.74
C SER A 41 -34.21 19.14 1.36
N GLU A 42 -35.21 18.75 0.55
CA GLU A 42 -36.37 19.59 0.23
C GLU A 42 -37.69 18.93 0.65
N HIS A 43 -37.82 18.51 1.91
CA HIS A 43 -39.12 18.37 2.56
C HIS A 43 -38.97 18.48 4.09
N GLU A 44 -38.74 19.70 4.58
CA GLU A 44 -39.13 20.04 5.95
C GLU A 44 -40.61 20.47 5.94
N THR A 45 -41.47 19.64 6.52
CA THR A 45 -42.77 20.06 7.05
C THR A 45 -42.79 19.83 8.56
N PRO A 46 -43.28 20.79 9.36
CA PRO A 46 -43.19 20.75 10.82
C PRO A 46 -44.40 20.06 11.45
N SER A 47 -44.20 19.28 12.52
CA SER A 47 -45.18 19.02 13.60
C SER A 47 -44.55 18.04 14.60
N GLU A 48 -44.26 18.48 15.81
CA GLU A 48 -45.13 18.51 17.00
C GLU A 48 -44.89 17.32 17.93
N SER A 49 -44.66 17.69 19.17
CA SER A 49 -44.62 16.87 20.38
C SER A 49 -45.80 15.91 20.49
N ASN A 50 -45.53 14.66 20.90
CA ASN A 50 -46.16 14.05 22.08
C ASN A 50 -45.62 12.63 22.35
N ASN A 51 -45.03 12.45 23.52
CA ASN A 51 -45.09 11.19 24.29
C ASN A 51 -46.53 11.06 24.86
N PRO A 52 -47.09 9.86 25.10
CA PRO A 52 -46.57 8.98 26.16
C PRO A 52 -46.70 7.45 25.96
N THR A 53 -45.71 6.75 26.52
CA THR A 53 -45.80 5.64 27.48
C THR A 53 -46.88 4.53 27.36
N THR A 54 -46.38 3.29 27.46
CA THR A 54 -46.88 2.12 28.22
C THR A 54 -47.76 1.06 27.53
N ILE A 55 -47.22 -0.17 27.46
CA ILE A 55 -47.70 -1.45 28.04
C ILE A 55 -47.35 -2.62 27.10
N GLY A 56 -46.61 -3.58 27.63
CA GLY A 56 -46.19 -4.79 26.93
C GLY A 56 -47.25 -5.88 26.84
N ARG A 57 -46.92 -6.92 26.06
CA ARG A 57 -47.34 -8.30 26.33
C ARG A 57 -46.49 -9.28 25.53
N GLU A 58 -46.04 -10.30 26.25
CA GLU A 58 -45.42 -11.53 25.77
C GLU A 58 -46.43 -12.42 25.03
N HIS A 59 -45.94 -13.26 24.11
CA HIS A 59 -46.29 -14.67 23.87
C HIS A 59 -45.50 -15.14 22.63
N GLU A 60 -44.49 -15.99 22.80
CA GLU A 60 -44.55 -17.46 22.66
C GLU A 60 -44.64 -17.99 21.22
N THR A 61 -43.50 -18.56 20.81
CA THR A 61 -43.28 -19.80 20.05
C THR A 61 -44.47 -20.53 19.41
N THR A 62 -44.32 -20.85 18.12
CA THR A 62 -44.59 -22.21 17.60
C THR A 62 -43.76 -22.54 16.36
N SER A 63 -43.30 -23.79 16.35
CA SER A 63 -42.59 -24.58 15.35
C SER A 63 -43.31 -24.78 14.01
N GLY A 64 -42.55 -25.12 12.97
CA GLY A 64 -43.07 -25.71 11.74
C GLY A 64 -41.99 -26.17 10.77
N SER A 65 -41.54 -27.43 10.94
CA SER A 65 -40.77 -28.21 9.96
C SER A 65 -41.59 -28.51 8.70
N ASN A 66 -40.96 -28.65 7.54
CA ASN A 66 -41.31 -29.70 6.56
C ASN A 66 -40.16 -29.95 5.56
N ASN A 67 -39.71 -31.20 5.54
CA ASN A 67 -38.93 -31.84 4.47
C ASN A 67 -39.89 -32.30 3.37
N THR A 68 -39.43 -32.30 2.12
CA THR A 68 -39.84 -33.33 1.14
C THR A 68 -38.75 -33.54 0.08
N THR A 69 -38.43 -34.82 -0.10
CA THR A 69 -37.49 -35.48 -1.01
C THR A 69 -38.20 -35.98 -2.26
N THR A 70 -37.50 -36.07 -3.40
CA THR A 70 -37.73 -37.05 -4.51
C THR A 70 -36.53 -36.93 -5.49
N THR A 71 -35.62 -37.93 -5.57
CA THR A 71 -35.50 -39.00 -6.62
C THR A 71 -35.39 -38.43 -8.05
N GLY A 72 -34.40 -38.68 -8.90
CA GLY A 72 -33.48 -39.82 -9.11
C GLY A 72 -33.63 -40.24 -10.58
N ASP A 73 -32.55 -40.34 -11.36
CA ASP A 73 -32.36 -41.34 -12.43
C ASP A 73 -31.02 -41.18 -13.19
N GLU A 74 -30.38 -42.31 -13.39
CA GLU A 74 -29.15 -42.56 -14.15
C GLU A 74 -29.49 -42.98 -15.60
N ASN A 75 -28.56 -42.80 -16.54
CA ASN A 75 -28.42 -43.72 -17.68
C ASN A 75 -27.03 -43.61 -18.35
N GLU A 76 -26.35 -44.75 -18.43
CA GLU A 76 -25.18 -45.03 -19.27
C GLU A 76 -25.62 -45.52 -20.67
N THR A 77 -24.77 -45.35 -21.71
CA THR A 77 -24.19 -46.46 -22.55
C THR A 77 -23.51 -46.00 -23.87
N ALA A 78 -22.29 -46.53 -24.07
CA ALA A 78 -21.67 -47.14 -25.29
C ALA A 78 -21.14 -46.34 -26.54
N THR A 79 -19.79 -46.31 -26.69
CA THR A 79 -18.86 -46.79 -27.78
C THR A 79 -19.39 -47.01 -29.22
N ASP A 80 -18.74 -46.77 -30.39
CA ASP A 80 -17.35 -46.68 -30.95
C ASP A 80 -17.46 -46.27 -32.48
N PRO A 81 -16.47 -46.33 -33.42
CA PRO A 81 -15.08 -45.82 -33.56
C PRO A 81 -14.76 -45.06 -34.90
N THR A 82 -13.48 -44.63 -35.04
CA THR A 82 -12.64 -44.44 -36.27
C THR A 82 -12.57 -43.13 -37.11
N ALA A 83 -11.31 -42.72 -37.32
CA ALA A 83 -10.66 -42.16 -38.53
C ALA A 83 -10.56 -40.62 -38.75
N GLY A 84 -9.44 -40.08 -38.26
CA GLY A 84 -8.51 -39.09 -38.82
C GLY A 84 -8.89 -38.13 -39.95
N THR A 85 -8.62 -36.83 -39.73
CA THR A 85 -7.80 -36.00 -40.66
C THR A 85 -7.39 -34.68 -40.01
N SER A 86 -6.17 -34.26 -40.31
CA SER A 86 -5.52 -33.01 -39.92
C SER A 86 -6.15 -31.77 -40.54
N THR A 87 -6.44 -30.72 -39.76
CA THR A 87 -6.41 -29.33 -40.24
C THR A 87 -6.40 -28.32 -39.08
N LYS A 88 -5.36 -27.47 -39.07
CA LYS A 88 -5.30 -26.07 -38.61
C LYS A 88 -5.79 -25.76 -37.18
N GLU A 89 -4.83 -25.54 -36.29
CA GLU A 89 -5.00 -24.86 -35.00
C GLU A 89 -5.66 -23.49 -35.22
N GLU A 90 -6.96 -23.42 -34.90
CA GLU A 90 -7.66 -22.17 -34.63
C GLU A 90 -7.28 -21.69 -33.23
N CYS A 91 -7.10 -20.37 -33.13
CA CYS A 91 -6.67 -19.66 -31.94
C CYS A 91 -7.71 -19.88 -30.82
N ASP A 92 -7.35 -20.68 -29.83
CA ASP A 92 -8.21 -21.00 -28.70
C ASP A 92 -8.60 -19.74 -27.92
N ASP A 93 -9.90 -19.70 -27.68
CA ASP A 93 -10.70 -18.75 -26.92
C ASP A 93 -10.10 -18.51 -25.53
N LEU A 94 -9.44 -17.35 -25.36
CA LEU A 94 -9.05 -16.85 -24.04
C LEU A 94 -10.30 -16.40 -23.29
N SER A 95 -11.05 -17.38 -22.77
CA SER A 95 -11.99 -17.14 -21.68
C SER A 95 -11.26 -16.43 -20.54
N PRO A 96 -11.84 -15.37 -19.95
CA PRO A 96 -11.19 -14.65 -18.87
C PRO A 96 -11.09 -15.57 -17.66
N ILE A 97 -9.87 -16.04 -17.38
CA ILE A 97 -9.48 -16.72 -16.15
C ILE A 97 -10.05 -15.92 -14.98
N ASN A 98 -10.82 -16.59 -14.12
CA ASN A 98 -11.37 -16.12 -12.85
C ASN A 98 -10.44 -15.11 -12.16
N GLN A 99 -10.68 -13.83 -12.40
CA GLN A 99 -10.18 -12.78 -11.52
C GLN A 99 -11.10 -12.80 -10.30
N PRO A 100 -10.58 -12.74 -9.06
CA PRO A 100 -11.42 -12.54 -7.88
C PRO A 100 -12.36 -11.36 -8.17
N GLU A 101 -13.64 -11.53 -7.84
CA GLU A 101 -14.68 -10.53 -8.11
C GLU A 101 -14.23 -9.18 -7.53
N TYR A 102 -13.84 -8.27 -8.42
CA TYR A 102 -13.32 -6.97 -8.06
C TYR A 102 -14.44 -6.17 -7.40
N PRO A 103 -14.20 -5.44 -6.29
CA PRO A 103 -15.22 -4.62 -5.66
C PRO A 103 -15.47 -3.37 -6.53
N GLU A 104 -16.18 -3.55 -7.65
CA GLU A 104 -16.61 -2.50 -8.58
C GLU A 104 -17.46 -1.46 -7.83
N ASP A 105 -18.11 -1.86 -6.73
CA ASP A 105 -18.82 -0.97 -5.82
C ASP A 105 -17.93 0.16 -5.27
N ILE A 106 -16.64 -0.08 -5.03
CA ILE A 106 -15.70 0.93 -4.54
C ILE A 106 -15.40 1.98 -5.62
N ILE A 107 -15.20 1.55 -6.86
CA ILE A 107 -15.01 2.48 -7.98
C ILE A 107 -16.28 3.31 -8.19
N GLN A 108 -17.45 2.69 -8.13
CA GLN A 108 -18.73 3.40 -8.25
C GLN A 108 -18.92 4.43 -7.12
N LYS A 109 -18.66 4.06 -5.84
CA LYS A 109 -18.70 5.01 -4.71
C LYS A 109 -17.73 6.18 -4.94
N ALA A 110 -16.50 5.88 -5.35
CA ALA A 110 -15.50 6.90 -5.65
C ALA A 110 -15.93 7.79 -6.84
N MET A 111 -16.69 7.27 -7.80
CA MET A 111 -17.24 8.03 -8.93
C MET A 111 -18.46 8.88 -8.55
N GLN A 112 -19.28 8.42 -7.60
CA GLN A 112 -20.50 9.11 -7.13
C GLN A 112 -20.22 10.30 -6.21
N ALA A 113 -19.11 10.28 -5.46
CA ALA A 113 -18.75 11.41 -4.60
C ALA A 113 -18.64 12.73 -5.38
N ASP A 114 -19.10 13.86 -4.86
CA ASP A 114 -19.01 15.13 -5.59
C ASP A 114 -17.72 15.90 -5.23
N ASP A 115 -17.35 15.87 -3.95
CA ASP A 115 -16.25 16.67 -3.40
C ASP A 115 -14.92 15.89 -3.35
N TYR A 116 -14.86 14.84 -2.52
CA TYR A 116 -13.70 13.97 -2.43
C TYR A 116 -14.06 12.54 -2.01
N PHE A 117 -13.13 11.62 -2.26
CA PHE A 117 -13.22 10.24 -1.77
C PHE A 117 -11.84 9.72 -1.33
N LEU A 118 -11.79 9.00 -0.21
CA LEU A 118 -10.54 8.48 0.36
C LEU A 118 -10.51 6.94 0.26
N ILE A 119 -9.48 6.40 -0.38
CA ILE A 119 -9.26 4.96 -0.48
C ILE A 119 -8.07 4.59 0.40
N VAL A 120 -8.34 3.90 1.51
CA VAL A 120 -7.32 3.26 2.34
C VAL A 120 -6.92 1.97 1.66
N GLY A 121 -5.70 1.91 1.13
CA GLY A 121 -5.18 0.75 0.43
C GLY A 121 -4.03 0.08 1.18
N PRO A 122 -4.32 -0.93 2.01
CA PRO A 122 -3.29 -1.75 2.66
C PRO A 122 -2.26 -2.37 1.68
N PRO A 123 -1.19 -2.98 2.20
CA PRO A 123 -0.18 -3.66 1.39
C PRO A 123 -0.77 -4.75 0.50
N GLY A 124 -0.44 -4.71 -0.80
CA GLY A 124 -0.83 -5.74 -1.75
C GLY A 124 -2.23 -5.60 -2.35
N THR A 125 -3.01 -4.57 -1.98
CA THR A 125 -4.38 -4.37 -2.48
C THR A 125 -4.47 -3.68 -3.85
N GLY A 126 -3.34 -3.44 -4.52
CA GLY A 126 -3.32 -2.88 -5.88
C GLY A 126 -3.71 -1.40 -5.98
N LYS A 127 -3.34 -0.55 -5.00
CA LYS A 127 -3.56 0.91 -5.02
C LYS A 127 -3.31 1.55 -6.40
N THR A 128 -2.08 1.41 -6.90
CA THR A 128 -1.65 2.00 -8.17
C THR A 128 -2.09 1.17 -9.37
N SER A 129 -1.70 -0.12 -9.39
CA SER A 129 -1.89 -1.01 -10.55
C SER A 129 -3.34 -1.40 -10.83
N ILE A 130 -4.22 -1.25 -9.85
CA ILE A 130 -5.64 -1.59 -9.97
C ILE A 130 -6.50 -0.34 -9.75
N PHE A 131 -6.51 0.25 -8.56
CA PHE A 131 -7.49 1.30 -8.24
C PHE A 131 -7.24 2.61 -8.97
N ALA A 132 -6.01 3.14 -8.94
CA ALA A 132 -5.67 4.35 -9.70
C ALA A 132 -5.91 4.13 -11.20
N ARG A 133 -5.46 2.98 -11.74
CA ARG A 133 -5.69 2.58 -13.13
C ARG A 133 -7.19 2.58 -13.50
N ARG A 134 -8.02 1.88 -12.73
CA ARG A 134 -9.46 1.75 -12.97
C ARG A 134 -10.18 3.08 -12.88
N LEU A 135 -9.83 3.93 -11.92
CA LEU A 135 -10.36 5.29 -11.85
C LEU A 135 -9.99 6.08 -13.11
N ILE A 136 -8.73 6.01 -13.57
CA ILE A 136 -8.31 6.67 -14.80
C ILE A 136 -9.13 6.18 -16.00
N GLU A 137 -9.32 4.86 -16.15
CA GLU A 137 -10.14 4.27 -17.21
C GLU A 137 -11.58 4.81 -17.19
N GLU A 138 -12.26 4.73 -16.04
CA GLU A 138 -13.67 5.12 -15.93
C GLU A 138 -13.88 6.64 -16.11
N TYR A 139 -13.00 7.48 -15.57
CA TYR A 139 -13.08 8.92 -15.81
C TYR A 139 -12.68 9.30 -17.23
N HIS A 140 -11.76 8.56 -17.86
CA HIS A 140 -11.40 8.82 -19.25
C HIS A 140 -12.56 8.55 -20.21
N LYS A 141 -13.46 7.59 -19.91
CA LYS A 141 -14.68 7.37 -20.71
C LYS A 141 -15.63 8.59 -20.73
N ARG A 142 -15.50 9.51 -19.76
CA ARG A 142 -16.25 10.77 -19.75
C ARG A 142 -15.47 11.83 -20.56
N PRO A 143 -15.91 12.21 -21.77
CA PRO A 143 -15.11 12.98 -22.72
C PRO A 143 -14.67 14.35 -22.19
N ASP A 144 -15.49 14.98 -21.34
CA ASP A 144 -15.22 16.31 -20.80
C ASP A 144 -14.30 16.30 -19.57
N ASN A 145 -13.93 15.13 -19.05
CA ASN A 145 -13.09 15.04 -17.86
C ASN A 145 -11.60 15.15 -18.20
N ASN A 146 -10.94 16.08 -17.50
CA ASN A 146 -9.50 16.30 -17.53
C ASN A 146 -8.97 15.87 -16.17
N ILE A 147 -8.03 14.93 -16.19
CA ILE A 147 -7.55 14.21 -15.02
C ILE A 147 -6.11 14.60 -14.77
N LEU A 148 -5.80 14.99 -13.54
CA LEU A 148 -4.44 15.11 -13.05
C LEU A 148 -4.16 14.00 -12.05
N VAL A 149 -3.16 13.18 -12.33
CA VAL A 149 -2.70 12.11 -11.47
C VAL A 149 -1.40 12.55 -10.78
N LEU A 150 -1.41 12.55 -9.45
CA LEU A 150 -0.33 13.05 -8.61
C LEU A 150 0.24 11.93 -7.75
N ALA A 151 1.55 11.96 -7.54
CA ALA A 151 2.21 11.16 -6.52
C ALA A 151 3.33 11.94 -5.81
N TYR A 152 3.80 11.41 -4.68
CA TYR A 152 4.88 12.05 -3.91
C TYR A 152 6.26 11.86 -4.55
N THR A 153 6.55 10.66 -5.08
CA THR A 153 7.89 10.31 -5.61
C THR A 153 7.88 10.11 -7.11
N ASN A 154 9.02 10.36 -7.77
CA ASN A 154 9.17 10.11 -9.19
C ASN A 154 8.94 8.64 -9.57
N ARG A 155 9.35 7.70 -8.71
CA ARG A 155 9.10 6.27 -8.91
C ARG A 155 7.60 5.96 -8.91
N ALA A 156 6.82 6.54 -8.00
CA ALA A 156 5.37 6.37 -8.01
C ALA A 156 4.74 6.98 -9.27
N VAL A 157 5.26 8.09 -9.80
CA VAL A 157 4.83 8.66 -11.09
C VAL A 157 5.18 7.72 -12.25
N ASP A 158 6.36 7.08 -12.23
CA ASP A 158 6.73 6.04 -13.20
C ASP A 158 5.76 4.85 -13.17
N GLU A 159 5.41 4.35 -11.97
CA GLU A 159 4.43 3.27 -11.77
C GLU A 159 3.01 3.69 -12.25
N LEU A 160 2.63 4.96 -12.09
CA LEU A 160 1.39 5.50 -12.64
C LEU A 160 1.40 5.60 -14.18
N CYS A 161 2.54 5.98 -14.78
CA CYS A 161 2.70 5.95 -16.24
C CYS A 161 2.54 4.51 -16.77
N GLU A 162 3.12 3.52 -16.09
CA GLU A 162 2.95 2.11 -16.42
C GLU A 162 1.48 1.68 -16.33
N ALA A 163 0.79 2.06 -15.25
CA ALA A 163 -0.63 1.77 -15.05
C ALA A 163 -1.50 2.38 -16.16
N ILE A 164 -1.18 3.60 -16.61
CA ILE A 164 -1.85 4.27 -17.73
C ILE A 164 -1.59 3.54 -19.06
N ASN A 165 -0.35 3.13 -19.33
CA ASN A 165 -0.02 2.35 -20.52
C ASN A 165 -0.82 1.04 -20.57
N ALA A 166 -0.93 0.35 -19.42
CA ALA A 166 -1.72 -0.86 -19.28
C ALA A 166 -3.23 -0.58 -19.50
N ALA A 167 -3.76 0.52 -18.96
CA ALA A 167 -5.17 0.91 -19.15
C ALA A 167 -5.55 1.10 -20.62
N PHE A 168 -4.64 1.68 -21.42
CA PHE A 168 -4.88 1.95 -22.83
C PHE A 168 -4.30 0.89 -23.78
N ARG A 169 -3.87 -0.27 -23.23
CA ARG A 169 -3.30 -1.40 -23.98
C ARG A 169 -2.13 -0.99 -24.87
N CYS A 170 -1.33 -0.03 -24.43
CA CYS A 170 -0.15 0.41 -25.14
C CYS A 170 0.99 -0.58 -24.86
N VAL A 171 1.42 -1.30 -25.90
CA VAL A 171 2.59 -2.19 -25.86
C VAL A 171 3.85 -1.33 -26.14
N ASP A 172 4.98 -1.68 -25.52
CA ASP A 172 6.30 -1.01 -25.69
C ASP A 172 6.41 0.43 -25.16
N GLY A 173 5.46 0.86 -24.32
CA GLY A 173 5.52 2.16 -23.64
C GLY A 173 5.12 3.36 -24.49
N ALA A 174 4.88 3.19 -25.80
CA ALA A 174 4.40 4.24 -26.69
C ALA A 174 2.91 4.52 -26.43
N CYS A 175 2.64 5.47 -25.52
CA CYS A 175 1.28 5.89 -25.17
C CYS A 175 1.17 7.41 -25.25
N ASP A 176 0.39 7.89 -26.22
CA ASP A 176 0.17 9.32 -26.41
C ASP A 176 -1.01 9.88 -25.59
N SER A 177 -1.64 9.05 -24.75
CA SER A 177 -2.86 9.40 -24.01
C SER A 177 -2.62 10.32 -22.80
N TYR A 178 -1.37 10.55 -22.40
CA TYR A 178 -1.03 11.37 -21.25
C TYR A 178 0.15 12.33 -21.49
N ILE A 179 0.28 13.35 -20.63
CA ILE A 179 1.46 14.21 -20.54
C ILE A 179 2.09 14.03 -19.16
N ARG A 180 3.40 13.79 -19.12
CA ARG A 180 4.16 13.75 -17.87
C ARG A 180 4.78 15.12 -17.57
N VAL A 181 4.53 15.66 -16.39
CA VAL A 181 5.15 16.89 -15.91
C VAL A 181 6.30 16.55 -14.97
N GLY A 182 7.51 16.99 -15.33
CA GLY A 182 8.73 16.64 -14.61
C GLY A 182 9.97 16.98 -15.42
N THR A 183 11.11 16.40 -15.02
CA THR A 183 12.39 16.55 -15.72
C THR A 183 12.91 15.19 -16.17
N GLU A 184 13.83 15.19 -17.13
CA GLU A 184 14.40 13.96 -17.67
C GLU A 184 15.24 13.18 -16.62
N LEU A 185 15.97 13.89 -15.77
CA LEU A 185 16.80 13.28 -14.70
C LEU A 185 15.99 12.48 -13.68
N SER A 186 14.70 12.78 -13.55
CA SER A 186 13.80 12.15 -12.59
C SER A 186 12.70 11.33 -13.25
N CYS A 187 12.91 10.93 -14.51
CA CYS A 187 11.97 10.16 -15.31
C CYS A 187 12.65 8.91 -15.86
N ALA A 188 12.05 7.75 -15.62
CA ALA A 188 12.53 6.51 -16.22
C ALA A 188 12.46 6.60 -17.76
N GLU A 189 13.46 6.02 -18.42
CA GLU A 189 13.65 6.11 -19.88
C GLU A 189 12.38 5.82 -20.71
N PRO A 190 11.58 4.77 -20.40
CA PRO A 190 10.38 4.46 -21.18
C PRO A 190 9.35 5.61 -21.24
N TYR A 191 9.30 6.47 -20.22
CA TYR A 191 8.28 7.52 -20.09
C TYR A 191 8.76 8.91 -20.54
N ARG A 192 10.04 9.06 -20.89
CA ARG A 192 10.63 10.35 -21.26
C ARG A 192 9.96 10.99 -22.47
N HIS A 193 9.55 10.18 -23.45
CA HIS A 193 8.88 10.63 -24.67
C HIS A 193 7.58 11.42 -24.42
N ARG A 194 6.93 11.24 -23.25
CA ARG A 194 5.74 11.98 -22.83
C ARG A 194 6.01 13.12 -21.88
N LEU A 195 7.28 13.45 -21.58
CA LEU A 195 7.60 14.64 -20.80
C LEU A 195 7.12 15.89 -21.54
N LEU A 196 6.47 16.80 -20.81
CA LEU A 196 6.00 18.08 -21.36
C LEU A 196 7.11 18.84 -22.09
N GLN A 197 8.34 18.75 -21.59
CA GLN A 197 9.52 19.34 -22.26
C GLN A 197 9.75 18.70 -23.64
N GLN A 198 9.78 17.37 -23.75
CA GLN A 198 10.01 16.69 -25.02
C GLN A 198 8.85 16.91 -26.01
N ILE A 199 7.62 16.98 -25.52
CA ILE A 199 6.45 17.35 -26.32
C ILE A 199 6.59 18.78 -26.85
N SER A 200 7.03 19.71 -26.00
CA SER A 200 7.29 21.10 -26.39
C SER A 200 8.41 21.23 -27.43
N GLU A 201 9.47 20.43 -27.32
CA GLU A 201 10.60 20.43 -28.27
C GLU A 201 10.20 19.88 -29.65
N LYS A 202 9.27 18.92 -29.69
CA LYS A 202 8.72 18.36 -30.94
C LYS A 202 7.63 19.23 -31.57
N ALA A 203 7.06 20.19 -30.84
CA ALA A 203 5.99 21.04 -31.33
C ALA A 203 6.52 22.02 -32.40
N LYS A 204 5.82 22.10 -33.55
CA LYS A 204 6.21 22.97 -34.67
C LYS A 204 6.17 24.45 -34.31
N ASN A 205 5.21 24.82 -33.47
CA ASN A 205 4.99 26.19 -32.99
C ASN A 205 4.14 26.20 -31.71
N ARG A 206 3.96 27.39 -31.13
CA ARG A 206 3.18 27.61 -29.90
C ARG A 206 1.73 27.13 -30.01
N GLU A 207 1.10 27.23 -31.18
CA GLU A 207 -0.29 26.81 -31.36
C GLU A 207 -0.41 25.28 -31.39
N SER A 208 0.53 24.58 -32.05
CA SER A 208 0.57 23.12 -32.02
C SER A 208 0.77 22.57 -30.61
N LEU A 209 1.63 23.21 -29.79
CA LEU A 209 1.80 22.82 -28.38
C LEU A 209 0.53 23.06 -27.56
N ARG A 210 -0.13 24.21 -27.77
CA ARG A 210 -1.41 24.49 -27.10
C ARG A 210 -2.49 23.50 -27.48
N GLN A 211 -2.53 23.09 -28.75
CA GLN A 211 -3.48 22.08 -29.22
C GLN A 211 -3.23 20.73 -28.55
N GLU A 212 -1.97 20.29 -28.46
CA GLU A 212 -1.60 19.05 -27.77
C GLU A 212 -2.01 19.09 -26.28
N ILE A 213 -1.71 20.20 -25.59
CA ILE A 213 -2.11 20.42 -24.19
C ILE A 213 -3.65 20.40 -24.03
N ARG A 214 -4.38 20.99 -24.98
CA ARG A 214 -5.85 21.01 -24.93
C ARG A 214 -6.44 19.62 -25.17
N GLN A 215 -5.92 18.89 -26.16
CA GLN A 215 -6.41 17.56 -26.56
C GLN A 215 -6.07 16.47 -25.54
N CYS A 216 -4.88 16.52 -24.93
CA CYS A 216 -4.52 15.56 -23.90
C CYS A 216 -5.37 15.78 -22.65
N ARG A 217 -5.98 14.71 -22.13
CA ARG A 217 -6.87 14.77 -20.95
C ARG A 217 -6.23 14.24 -19.68
N ILE A 218 -5.12 13.51 -19.77
CA ILE A 218 -4.46 12.88 -18.61
C ILE A 218 -3.10 13.51 -18.41
N TYR A 219 -2.86 14.00 -17.20
CA TYR A 219 -1.56 14.53 -16.80
C TYR A 219 -1.05 13.72 -15.62
N VAL A 220 0.25 13.41 -15.60
CA VAL A 220 0.88 12.67 -14.50
C VAL A 220 2.07 13.48 -14.00
N SER A 221 2.16 13.69 -12.70
CA SER A 221 3.20 14.57 -12.13
C SER A 221 3.53 14.19 -10.69
N THR A 222 4.72 14.57 -10.25
CA THR A 222 4.93 14.74 -8.82
C THR A 222 4.24 16.00 -8.34
N LEU A 223 3.89 16.07 -7.06
CA LEU A 223 3.32 17.30 -6.47
C LEU A 223 4.23 18.51 -6.66
N SER A 224 5.54 18.34 -6.41
CA SER A 224 6.52 19.43 -6.54
C SER A 224 6.69 19.90 -7.99
N SER A 225 6.73 18.97 -8.96
CA SER A 225 6.80 19.33 -10.39
C SER A 225 5.56 20.10 -10.84
N MET A 226 4.38 19.75 -10.32
CA MET A 226 3.14 20.45 -10.66
C MET A 226 3.09 21.86 -10.08
N GLN A 227 3.53 22.03 -8.84
CA GLN A 227 3.65 23.36 -8.21
C GLN A 227 4.63 24.28 -8.93
N GLY A 228 5.67 23.72 -9.57
CA GLY A 228 6.57 24.47 -10.43
C GLY A 228 6.02 24.79 -11.83
N ARG A 229 4.77 24.39 -12.12
CA ARG A 229 4.11 24.52 -13.43
C ARG A 229 2.64 24.97 -13.28
N MET A 230 2.36 25.87 -12.33
CA MET A 230 1.00 26.36 -12.08
C MET A 230 0.35 27.06 -13.29
N GLU A 231 1.15 27.54 -14.25
CA GLU A 231 0.67 28.08 -15.52
C GLU A 231 -0.15 27.07 -16.34
N LEU A 232 -0.01 25.76 -16.11
CA LEU A 232 -0.85 24.74 -16.73
C LEU A 232 -2.34 24.92 -16.37
N PHE A 233 -2.65 25.36 -15.15
CA PHE A 233 -4.03 25.62 -14.72
C PHE A 233 -4.64 26.84 -15.43
N ALA A 234 -3.82 27.75 -15.98
CA ALA A 234 -4.30 28.85 -16.81
C ALA A 234 -4.58 28.40 -18.26
N LEU A 235 -4.02 27.27 -18.68
CA LEU A 235 -4.21 26.71 -20.03
C LEU A 235 -5.29 25.62 -20.07
N LYS A 236 -5.50 24.92 -18.95
CA LYS A 236 -6.38 23.76 -18.86
C LYS A 236 -7.03 23.67 -17.49
N HIS A 237 -8.34 23.46 -17.49
CA HIS A 237 -9.11 23.13 -16.29
C HIS A 237 -9.02 21.64 -16.00
N PHE A 238 -8.70 21.27 -14.76
CA PHE A 238 -8.66 19.88 -14.31
C PHE A 238 -9.85 19.58 -13.42
N HIS A 239 -10.76 18.74 -13.91
CA HIS A 239 -11.98 18.38 -13.19
C HIS A 239 -11.68 17.46 -12.00
N LEU A 240 -10.71 16.55 -12.17
CA LEU A 240 -10.36 15.54 -11.18
C LEU A 240 -8.86 15.52 -10.87
N ALA A 241 -8.52 15.47 -9.58
CA ALA A 241 -7.22 15.00 -9.11
C ALA A 241 -7.30 13.56 -8.57
N ILE A 242 -6.43 12.67 -9.01
CA ILE A 242 -6.20 11.36 -8.39
C ILE A 242 -4.83 11.42 -7.72
N ILE A 243 -4.77 11.27 -6.41
CA ILE A 243 -3.54 11.43 -5.63
C ILE A 243 -3.16 10.07 -5.05
N ASP A 244 -2.12 9.46 -5.59
CA ASP A 244 -1.59 8.19 -5.11
C ASP A 244 -0.51 8.40 -4.05
N GLU A 245 -0.34 7.41 -3.18
CA GLU A 245 0.52 7.47 -1.99
C GLU A 245 0.26 8.74 -1.14
N ALA A 246 -1.02 9.13 -1.03
CA ALA A 246 -1.45 10.37 -0.42
C ALA A 246 -1.09 10.51 1.07
N SER A 247 -0.89 9.38 1.77
CA SER A 247 -0.43 9.36 3.16
C SER A 247 1.04 9.81 3.32
N GLN A 248 1.80 9.89 2.22
CA GLN A 248 3.17 10.38 2.18
C GLN A 248 3.27 11.87 1.81
N ILE A 249 2.14 12.57 1.66
CA ILE A 249 2.10 13.99 1.32
C ILE A 249 1.64 14.79 2.53
N LEU A 250 2.46 15.73 2.99
CA LEU A 250 2.08 16.61 4.10
C LEU A 250 0.97 17.56 3.67
N GLU A 251 0.07 17.88 4.59
CA GLU A 251 -1.03 18.80 4.30
C GLU A 251 -0.57 20.16 3.71
N PRO A 252 0.44 20.86 4.26
CA PRO A 252 0.90 22.13 3.71
C PRO A 252 1.40 22.04 2.26
N GLN A 253 1.85 20.85 1.84
CA GLN A 253 2.36 20.63 0.50
C GLN A 253 1.25 20.54 -0.54
N ILE A 254 0.03 20.12 -0.19
CA ILE A 254 -1.05 19.87 -1.17
C ILE A 254 -2.24 20.83 -1.04
N ILE A 255 -2.45 21.42 0.13
CA ILE A 255 -3.68 22.15 0.46
C ILE A 255 -4.00 23.31 -0.51
N GLY A 256 -2.99 24.02 -1.02
CA GLY A 256 -3.18 25.10 -1.98
C GLY A 256 -3.34 24.64 -3.43
N LEU A 257 -3.08 23.37 -3.73
CA LEU A 257 -3.30 22.82 -5.07
C LEU A 257 -4.75 22.35 -5.25
N LEU A 258 -5.38 21.81 -4.19
CA LEU A 258 -6.73 21.24 -4.24
C LEU A 258 -7.87 22.20 -4.63
N PRO A 259 -7.79 23.52 -4.38
CA PRO A 259 -8.78 24.48 -4.90
C PRO A 259 -8.89 24.53 -6.43
N HIS A 260 -7.88 24.03 -7.15
CA HIS A 260 -7.85 24.04 -8.62
C HIS A 260 -8.58 22.86 -9.28
N PHE A 261 -9.20 21.97 -8.49
CA PHE A 261 -10.00 20.86 -8.99
C PHE A 261 -11.42 20.93 -8.45
N ASP A 262 -12.37 20.42 -9.22
CA ASP A 262 -13.73 20.23 -8.74
C ASP A 262 -13.75 19.13 -7.68
N LYS A 263 -13.15 17.98 -8.03
CA LYS A 263 -13.11 16.76 -7.22
C LYS A 263 -11.68 16.24 -7.03
N PHE A 264 -11.44 15.58 -5.90
CA PHE A 264 -10.19 14.83 -5.71
C PHE A 264 -10.41 13.46 -5.06
N ILE A 265 -9.66 12.46 -5.51
CA ILE A 265 -9.63 11.11 -4.91
C ILE A 265 -8.23 10.87 -4.38
N MET A 266 -8.13 10.54 -3.09
CA MET A 266 -6.84 10.24 -2.44
C MET A 266 -6.75 8.76 -2.14
N ILE A 267 -5.66 8.14 -2.58
CA ILE A 267 -5.34 6.74 -2.35
C ILE A 267 -4.10 6.70 -1.48
N GLY A 268 -4.16 6.01 -0.35
CA GLY A 268 -3.05 6.01 0.60
C GLY A 268 -3.19 4.96 1.69
N ASP A 269 -2.21 4.92 2.57
CA ASP A 269 -2.22 4.03 3.74
C ASP A 269 -1.61 4.75 4.94
N HIS A 270 -2.45 5.10 5.90
CA HIS A 270 -2.06 5.79 7.14
C HIS A 270 -1.34 4.86 8.13
N ASN A 271 -1.35 3.55 7.89
CA ASN A 271 -0.65 2.55 8.70
C ASN A 271 0.70 2.12 8.09
N GLN A 272 1.06 2.64 6.92
CA GLN A 272 2.42 2.56 6.36
C GLN A 272 3.24 3.82 6.66
N LEU A 273 4.46 3.90 6.14
CA LEU A 273 5.38 5.02 6.38
C LEU A 273 4.75 6.36 6.01
N ALA A 274 4.72 7.28 6.97
CA ALA A 274 4.37 8.67 6.74
C ALA A 274 5.53 9.43 6.10
N THR A 275 5.27 10.67 5.68
CA THR A 275 6.32 11.57 5.21
C THR A 275 7.42 11.74 6.26
N ILE A 276 8.67 11.71 5.82
CA ILE A 276 9.81 11.96 6.70
C ILE A 276 9.83 13.45 7.05
N VAL A 277 9.61 13.75 8.34
CA VAL A 277 9.72 15.12 8.87
C VAL A 277 10.86 15.19 9.89
N LEU A 278 11.76 16.15 9.68
CA LEU A 278 12.92 16.38 10.57
C LEU A 278 12.53 17.09 11.88
N GLN A 279 11.42 17.82 11.87
CA GLN A 279 10.90 18.53 13.03
C GLN A 279 10.43 17.54 14.09
N LYS A 280 10.87 17.79 15.33
CA LYS A 280 10.49 16.97 16.48
C LYS A 280 8.98 17.08 16.75
N SER A 281 8.39 16.02 17.30
CA SER A 281 6.95 15.93 17.58
C SER A 281 6.42 17.07 18.45
N PHE A 282 7.13 17.45 19.51
CA PHE A 282 6.68 18.52 20.40
C PHE A 282 6.68 19.91 19.74
N LEU A 283 7.48 20.12 18.68
CA LEU A 283 7.52 21.38 17.94
C LEU A 283 6.46 21.45 16.85
N SER A 284 5.92 20.30 16.43
CA SER A 284 4.97 20.20 15.31
C SER A 284 3.52 20.03 15.78
N ARG A 285 3.32 19.75 17.07
CA ARG A 285 2.00 19.72 17.71
C ARG A 285 1.34 21.10 17.63
N ILE A 286 0.05 21.10 17.35
CA ILE A 286 -0.80 22.28 17.34
C ILE A 286 -1.66 22.29 18.59
N GLU A 287 -1.60 23.40 19.33
CA GLU A 287 -2.36 23.61 20.57
C GLU A 287 -3.55 24.56 20.41
N GLU A 288 -3.58 25.31 19.31
CA GLU A 288 -4.63 26.31 19.02
C GLU A 288 -6.03 25.65 18.99
N PRO A 289 -6.98 26.09 19.84
CA PRO A 289 -8.28 25.42 19.99
C PRO A 289 -9.06 25.29 18.69
N LEU A 290 -9.12 26.36 17.88
CA LEU A 290 -9.86 26.38 16.62
C LEU A 290 -9.29 25.37 15.60
N LEU A 291 -7.97 25.22 15.56
CA LEU A 291 -7.32 24.27 14.65
C LEU A 291 -7.53 22.83 15.12
N ARG A 292 -7.46 22.58 16.43
CA ARG A 292 -7.72 21.25 17.00
C ARG A 292 -9.17 20.83 16.81
N GLU A 293 -10.12 21.76 16.95
CA GLU A 293 -11.54 21.53 16.67
C GLU A 293 -11.78 21.16 15.19
N ALA A 294 -11.01 21.74 14.28
CA ALA A 294 -10.97 21.36 12.86
C ALA A 294 -10.20 20.04 12.57
N GLY A 295 -9.64 19.39 13.60
CA GLY A 295 -8.86 18.16 13.48
C GLY A 295 -7.40 18.35 13.06
N ILE A 296 -6.91 19.59 13.00
CA ILE A 296 -5.52 19.93 12.65
C ILE A 296 -4.70 19.91 13.95
N THR A 297 -4.07 18.77 14.24
CA THR A 297 -3.40 18.50 15.52
C THR A 297 -1.88 18.45 15.46
N ASP A 298 -1.31 18.17 14.29
CA ASP A 298 0.13 18.04 14.11
C ASP A 298 0.52 18.42 12.66
N CYS A 299 1.52 19.28 12.49
CA CYS A 299 2.01 19.70 11.17
C CYS A 299 2.65 18.57 10.35
N ARG A 300 2.91 17.41 10.96
CA ARG A 300 3.46 16.21 10.30
C ARG A 300 2.37 15.31 9.73
N ASP A 301 1.10 15.56 10.05
CA ASP A 301 0.01 14.78 9.51
C ASP A 301 -0.15 15.04 7.99
N SER A 302 -0.42 13.96 7.25
CA SER A 302 -0.86 14.09 5.87
C SER A 302 -2.31 14.59 5.84
N LEU A 303 -2.67 15.30 4.77
CA LEU A 303 -4.07 15.68 4.56
C LEU A 303 -4.97 14.44 4.49
N PHE A 304 -4.48 13.35 3.87
CA PHE A 304 -5.18 12.07 3.80
C PHE A 304 -5.54 11.55 5.19
N GLU A 305 -4.55 11.46 6.09
CA GLU A 305 -4.75 10.93 7.43
C GLU A 305 -5.69 11.84 8.25
N ARG A 306 -5.53 13.17 8.16
CA ARG A 306 -6.43 14.09 8.85
C ARG A 306 -7.86 13.96 8.36
N LEU A 307 -8.11 13.97 7.06
CA LEU A 307 -9.45 13.83 6.49
C LEU A 307 -10.06 12.47 6.82
N LEU A 308 -9.27 11.39 6.79
CA LEU A 308 -9.72 10.06 7.18
C LEU A 308 -10.17 10.01 8.64
N ARG A 309 -9.36 10.55 9.56
CA ARG A 309 -9.72 10.66 10.99
C ARG A 309 -10.97 11.54 11.17
N ARG A 310 -11.08 12.62 10.40
CA ARG A 310 -12.26 13.50 10.43
C ARG A 310 -13.51 12.77 9.96
N CYS A 311 -13.46 12.07 8.84
CA CYS A 311 -14.58 11.27 8.33
C CYS A 311 -15.02 10.22 9.34
N SER A 312 -14.06 9.50 9.93
CA SER A 312 -14.34 8.50 10.97
C SER A 312 -15.02 9.13 12.20
N THR A 313 -14.46 10.22 12.73
CA THR A 313 -14.97 10.90 13.94
C THR A 313 -16.34 11.53 13.74
N GLN A 314 -16.62 12.03 12.53
CA GLN A 314 -17.88 12.70 12.19
C GLN A 314 -18.92 11.75 11.58
N GLY A 315 -18.61 10.46 11.41
CA GLY A 315 -19.52 9.48 10.81
C GLY A 315 -19.74 9.63 9.30
N TRP A 316 -18.82 10.28 8.57
CA TRP A 316 -18.88 10.46 7.11
C TRP A 316 -18.40 9.20 6.38
N HIS A 317 -19.02 8.06 6.66
CA HIS A 317 -18.62 6.76 6.11
C HIS A 317 -18.80 6.67 4.59
N HIS A 318 -19.60 7.54 3.99
CA HIS A 318 -19.76 7.65 2.53
C HIS A 318 -18.53 8.24 1.83
N ALA A 319 -17.61 8.87 2.56
CA ALA A 319 -16.46 9.59 2.00
C ALA A 319 -15.18 8.75 1.91
N TYR A 320 -15.16 7.54 2.47
CA TYR A 320 -13.97 6.71 2.49
C TYR A 320 -14.27 5.21 2.50
N VAL A 321 -13.28 4.42 2.11
CA VAL A 321 -13.34 2.95 2.19
C VAL A 321 -11.95 2.36 2.40
N GLN A 322 -11.88 1.19 3.04
CA GLN A 322 -10.67 0.39 3.12
C GLN A 322 -10.75 -0.82 2.19
N LEU A 323 -9.70 -1.02 1.39
CA LEU A 323 -9.53 -2.20 0.55
C LEU A 323 -9.14 -3.42 1.41
N THR A 324 -9.72 -4.58 1.14
CA THR A 324 -9.50 -5.80 1.95
C THR A 324 -8.81 -6.94 1.17
N LEU A 325 -9.07 -7.07 -0.13
CA LEU A 325 -8.44 -8.10 -0.98
C LEU A 325 -7.00 -7.71 -1.33
N GLN A 326 -6.04 -8.57 -0.99
CA GLN A 326 -4.62 -8.38 -1.27
C GLN A 326 -4.06 -9.55 -2.09
N GLY A 327 -3.29 -9.23 -3.14
CA GLY A 327 -2.74 -10.21 -4.08
C GLY A 327 -1.23 -10.46 -3.94
N ARG A 328 -0.64 -10.11 -2.78
CA ARG A 328 0.81 -10.13 -2.54
C ARG A 328 1.27 -11.24 -1.61
N MET A 329 0.71 -11.30 -0.40
CA MET A 329 1.21 -12.08 0.73
C MET A 329 0.43 -13.37 0.85
N HIS A 330 1.11 -14.47 1.16
CA HIS A 330 0.43 -15.65 1.68
C HIS A 330 -0.31 -15.34 3.00
N ASP A 331 -1.39 -16.08 3.29
CA ASP A 331 -2.27 -15.88 4.45
C ASP A 331 -1.52 -15.91 5.78
N ASP A 332 -0.59 -16.87 5.97
CA ASP A 332 0.30 -16.92 7.14
C ASP A 332 1.08 -15.62 7.40
N ILE A 333 1.44 -14.88 6.36
CA ILE A 333 2.15 -13.60 6.46
C ILE A 333 1.13 -12.47 6.70
N ALA A 334 0.02 -12.48 5.96
CA ALA A 334 -1.04 -11.47 6.07
C ALA A 334 -1.80 -11.53 7.41
N ALA A 335 -1.79 -12.67 8.09
CA ALA A 335 -2.54 -12.92 9.32
C ALA A 335 -2.25 -11.90 10.42
N PHE A 336 -0.97 -11.56 10.66
CA PHE A 336 -0.62 -10.60 11.71
C PHE A 336 -1.01 -9.16 11.32
N PRO A 337 -0.54 -8.57 10.20
CA PRO A 337 -0.95 -7.22 9.81
C PRO A 337 -2.47 -7.10 9.65
N GLY A 338 -3.10 -8.11 9.03
CA GLY A 338 -4.55 -8.12 8.82
C GLY A 338 -5.36 -8.17 10.11
N ARG A 339 -4.87 -8.82 11.16
CA ARG A 339 -5.59 -8.85 12.45
C ARG A 339 -5.32 -7.61 13.31
N TYR A 340 -4.09 -7.10 13.32
CA TYR A 340 -3.67 -6.11 14.32
C TYR A 340 -3.50 -4.70 13.78
N PHE A 341 -3.28 -4.54 12.47
CA PHE A 341 -3.03 -3.22 11.86
C PHE A 341 -4.16 -2.74 10.95
N TYR A 342 -5.07 -3.63 10.53
CA TYR A 342 -6.14 -3.30 9.60
C TYR A 342 -7.47 -3.88 10.08
N SER A 343 -8.38 -3.06 10.58
CA SER A 343 -9.66 -3.51 11.17
C SER A 343 -10.54 -4.32 10.22
N GLY A 344 -10.53 -4.00 8.92
CA GLY A 344 -11.24 -4.75 7.88
C GLY A 344 -10.62 -6.08 7.47
N GLY A 345 -9.48 -6.47 8.05
CA GLY A 345 -8.73 -7.65 7.65
C GLY A 345 -7.98 -7.49 6.33
N LEU A 346 -7.18 -8.51 6.00
CA LEU A 346 -6.50 -8.66 4.71
C LEU A 346 -6.81 -10.06 4.17
N LEU A 347 -7.59 -10.12 3.10
CA LEU A 347 -8.09 -11.35 2.51
C LEU A 347 -7.28 -11.69 1.25
N PRO A 348 -7.01 -12.98 0.97
CA PRO A 348 -6.30 -13.38 -0.24
C PRO A 348 -7.12 -13.06 -1.48
N ALA A 349 -6.46 -12.55 -2.52
CA ALA A 349 -7.06 -12.31 -3.83
C ALA A 349 -6.73 -13.41 -4.85
N LYS A 350 -5.79 -14.31 -4.53
CA LYS A 350 -5.29 -15.35 -5.43
C LYS A 350 -5.22 -16.68 -4.68
N GLU A 351 -5.53 -17.76 -5.39
CA GLU A 351 -5.61 -19.11 -4.82
C GLU A 351 -4.31 -19.54 -4.12
N TRP A 352 -3.16 -19.26 -4.73
CA TRP A 352 -1.85 -19.65 -4.19
C TRP A 352 -1.56 -19.11 -2.78
N GLN A 353 -2.27 -18.05 -2.36
CA GLN A 353 -2.05 -17.38 -1.08
C GLN A 353 -2.53 -18.20 0.11
N SER A 354 -3.25 -19.30 -0.11
CA SER A 354 -3.68 -20.23 0.92
C SER A 354 -3.01 -21.61 0.79
N ASP A 355 -2.02 -21.76 -0.11
CA ASP A 355 -1.32 -23.03 -0.34
C ASP A 355 -0.54 -23.52 0.88
N ALA A 356 -0.74 -24.78 1.23
CA ALA A 356 0.04 -25.44 2.29
C ALA A 356 1.55 -25.32 2.03
N TRP A 357 2.32 -25.10 3.09
CA TRP A 357 3.77 -25.01 3.00
C TRP A 357 4.42 -26.32 3.48
N SER A 358 5.19 -26.93 2.60
CA SER A 358 6.14 -28.00 2.94
C SER A 358 7.20 -28.06 1.86
N LEU A 359 8.47 -28.17 2.26
CA LEU A 359 9.57 -28.52 1.37
C LEU A 359 10.12 -29.88 1.77
N ASP A 360 10.47 -30.70 0.79
CA ASP A 360 11.18 -31.94 1.03
C ASP A 360 12.56 -31.61 1.60
N HIS A 361 12.88 -32.23 2.73
CA HIS A 361 14.19 -32.14 3.35
C HIS A 361 14.60 -33.52 3.85
N SER A 362 15.81 -33.95 3.49
CA SER A 362 16.44 -35.18 3.98
C SER A 362 17.52 -34.89 5.05
N SER A 363 17.72 -33.62 5.38
CA SER A 363 18.82 -33.13 6.21
C SER A 363 18.40 -33.00 7.68
N GLU A 364 19.25 -33.46 8.59
CA GLU A 364 19.10 -33.19 10.03
C GLU A 364 19.54 -31.77 10.42
N ASP A 365 20.00 -30.95 9.47
CA ASP A 365 20.40 -29.57 9.72
C ASP A 365 19.25 -28.78 10.34
N PHE A 366 19.60 -28.08 11.42
CA PHE A 366 18.66 -27.33 12.25
C PHE A 366 17.87 -26.30 11.43
N PHE A 367 18.53 -25.52 10.56
CA PHE A 367 17.87 -24.49 9.78
C PHE A 367 17.06 -25.09 8.63
N HIS A 368 17.54 -26.17 7.99
CA HIS A 368 16.77 -26.87 6.95
C HIS A 368 15.40 -27.33 7.46
N ARG A 369 15.35 -28.00 8.62
CA ARG A 369 14.09 -28.50 9.20
C ARG A 369 13.07 -27.37 9.40
N HIS A 370 13.52 -26.24 9.96
CA HIS A 370 12.64 -25.12 10.26
C HIS A 370 12.18 -24.37 9.01
N VAL A 371 13.08 -24.10 8.05
CA VAL A 371 12.74 -23.44 6.78
C VAL A 371 11.80 -24.30 5.91
N ALA A 372 11.98 -25.63 5.96
CA ALA A 372 11.16 -26.56 5.20
C ALA A 372 9.73 -26.71 5.77
N ALA A 373 9.60 -26.71 7.09
CA ALA A 373 8.33 -26.96 7.76
C ALA A 373 7.43 -25.71 7.87
N GLU A 374 8.02 -24.51 8.01
CA GLU A 374 7.26 -23.31 8.35
C GLU A 374 7.52 -22.17 7.36
N ARG A 375 6.42 -21.51 6.99
CA ARG A 375 6.43 -20.35 6.12
C ARG A 375 6.91 -19.08 6.84
N THR A 376 6.60 -19.00 8.13
CA THR A 376 6.94 -17.87 8.99
C THR A 376 7.50 -18.33 10.31
N LEU A 377 8.63 -17.76 10.75
CA LEU A 377 9.26 -18.06 12.03
C LEU A 377 9.91 -16.83 12.65
N PHE A 378 9.98 -16.83 13.98
CA PHE A 378 10.79 -15.90 14.74
C PHE A 378 11.97 -16.62 15.40
N PHE A 379 13.19 -16.26 15.02
CA PHE A 379 14.44 -16.75 15.60
C PHE A 379 14.90 -15.81 16.72
N SER A 380 14.71 -16.25 17.96
CA SER A 380 15.04 -15.51 19.17
C SER A 380 16.52 -15.63 19.51
N THR A 381 17.22 -14.51 19.65
CA THR A 381 18.60 -14.46 20.14
C THR A 381 18.70 -14.23 21.66
N GLU A 382 17.60 -14.34 22.39
CA GLU A 382 17.50 -13.89 23.80
C GLU A 382 18.41 -14.65 24.78
N LYS A 383 18.76 -15.91 24.48
CA LYS A 383 19.67 -16.73 25.30
C LYS A 383 21.15 -16.51 24.97
N ILE A 384 21.46 -15.73 23.94
CA ILE A 384 22.82 -15.60 23.43
C ILE A 384 23.42 -14.31 23.97
N CYS A 385 24.38 -14.48 24.87
CA CYS A 385 25.16 -13.38 25.42
C CYS A 385 26.52 -13.33 24.72
N GLY A 386 26.76 -12.27 23.96
CA GLY A 386 28.05 -12.00 23.31
C GLY A 386 28.53 -10.57 23.58
N PRO A 387 29.84 -10.30 23.46
CA PRO A 387 30.35 -8.94 23.58
C PRO A 387 29.72 -8.06 22.49
N THR A 388 29.01 -7.01 22.90
CA THR A 388 28.44 -6.04 21.96
C THR A 388 29.51 -5.03 21.58
N LEU A 389 30.19 -5.27 20.45
CA LEU A 389 31.19 -4.35 19.88
C LEU A 389 30.58 -2.97 19.55
N SER A 390 29.32 -2.95 19.12
CA SER A 390 28.54 -1.74 18.87
C SER A 390 27.05 -2.03 18.99
N ASP A 391 26.28 -1.07 19.50
CA ASP A 391 24.82 -1.21 19.62
C ASP A 391 24.12 -1.26 18.25
N LYS A 392 24.81 -0.91 17.16
CA LYS A 392 24.27 -0.88 15.78
C LYS A 392 24.58 -2.12 14.94
N ILE A 393 25.15 -3.15 15.56
CA ILE A 393 25.44 -4.45 14.92
C ILE A 393 25.02 -5.59 15.83
N ASN A 394 24.60 -6.70 15.25
CA ASN A 394 24.35 -7.95 15.95
C ASN A 394 24.90 -9.10 15.11
N GLU A 395 26.04 -9.62 15.54
CA GLU A 395 26.77 -10.74 14.90
C GLU A 395 25.96 -12.02 14.85
N THR A 396 25.23 -12.31 15.95
CA THR A 396 24.38 -13.48 16.08
C THR A 396 23.24 -13.44 15.07
N GLU A 397 22.55 -12.30 14.95
CA GLU A 397 21.52 -12.12 13.94
C GLU A 397 22.11 -12.22 12.53
N ALA A 398 23.25 -11.59 12.26
CA ALA A 398 23.89 -11.64 10.94
C ALA A 398 24.28 -13.08 10.53
N TYR A 399 24.83 -13.87 11.46
CA TYR A 399 25.12 -15.29 11.23
C TYR A 399 23.85 -16.11 11.00
N THR A 400 22.81 -15.88 11.79
CA THR A 400 21.51 -16.57 11.64
C THR A 400 20.92 -16.32 10.27
N ILE A 401 20.95 -15.06 9.80
CA ILE A 401 20.48 -14.66 8.47
C ILE A 401 21.27 -15.37 7.37
N PHE A 402 22.60 -15.43 7.53
CA PHE A 402 23.46 -16.18 6.62
C PHE A 402 23.06 -17.67 6.54
N ARG A 403 22.88 -18.34 7.69
CA ARG A 403 22.46 -19.75 7.72
C ARG A 403 21.08 -19.96 7.10
N LEU A 404 20.13 -19.06 7.37
CA LEU A 404 18.81 -19.09 6.73
C LEU A 404 18.92 -19.01 5.21
N ILE A 405 19.74 -18.10 4.68
CA ILE A 405 19.92 -17.94 3.23
C ILE A 405 20.52 -19.20 2.61
N GLN A 406 21.54 -19.79 3.24
CA GLN A 406 22.12 -21.06 2.79
C GLN A 406 21.06 -22.17 2.77
N SER A 407 20.27 -22.28 3.84
CA SER A 407 19.21 -23.27 3.94
C SER A 407 18.11 -23.09 2.90
N ILE A 408 17.65 -21.85 2.67
CA ILE A 408 16.65 -21.52 1.66
C ILE A 408 17.19 -21.90 0.27
N ARG A 409 18.42 -21.50 -0.08
CA ARG A 409 19.03 -21.82 -1.37
C ARG A 409 19.10 -23.32 -1.61
N THR A 410 19.61 -24.08 -0.63
CA THR A 410 19.75 -25.54 -0.73
C THR A 410 18.38 -26.20 -0.89
N LEU A 411 17.41 -25.85 -0.05
CA LEU A 411 16.08 -26.43 -0.09
C LEU A 411 15.34 -26.08 -1.38
N TYR A 412 15.41 -24.83 -1.83
CA TYR A 412 14.78 -24.40 -3.08
C TYR A 412 15.36 -25.18 -4.26
N THR A 413 16.69 -25.31 -4.32
CA THR A 413 17.38 -26.09 -5.36
C THR A 413 16.96 -27.56 -5.34
N ALA A 414 16.94 -28.19 -4.15
CA ALA A 414 16.53 -29.59 -3.98
C ALA A 414 15.06 -29.84 -4.34
N ASN A 415 14.19 -28.84 -4.19
CA ASN A 415 12.77 -28.90 -4.50
C ASN A 415 12.42 -28.30 -5.87
N GLY A 416 13.40 -28.06 -6.75
CA GLY A 416 13.17 -27.53 -8.09
C GLY A 416 12.56 -26.12 -8.14
N LYS A 417 12.65 -25.35 -7.06
CA LYS A 417 12.18 -23.95 -6.99
C LYS A 417 13.26 -23.02 -7.49
N ALA A 418 12.87 -22.03 -8.30
CA ALA A 418 13.76 -20.99 -8.76
C ALA A 418 14.32 -20.19 -7.56
N PHE A 419 15.62 -19.92 -7.59
CA PHE A 419 16.30 -19.13 -6.59
C PHE A 419 17.31 -18.21 -7.27
N ASP A 420 17.09 -16.91 -7.14
CA ASP A 420 17.97 -15.87 -7.64
C ASP A 420 18.09 -14.72 -6.62
N SER A 421 18.88 -13.70 -6.95
CA SER A 421 19.07 -12.51 -6.11
C SER A 421 17.80 -11.67 -5.92
N SER A 422 16.78 -11.86 -6.77
CA SER A 422 15.48 -11.20 -6.69
C SER A 422 14.48 -11.97 -5.82
N THR A 423 14.81 -13.20 -5.44
CA THR A 423 13.97 -14.07 -4.61
C THR A 423 13.99 -13.62 -3.14
N ILE A 424 15.16 -13.20 -2.63
CA ILE A 424 15.38 -12.82 -1.23
C ILE A 424 15.50 -11.30 -1.06
N GLY A 425 14.96 -10.81 0.05
CA GLY A 425 15.26 -9.49 0.59
C GLY A 425 15.59 -9.53 2.08
N ILE A 426 16.49 -8.67 2.51
CA ILE A 426 16.86 -8.54 3.91
C ILE A 426 16.61 -7.10 4.36
N ILE A 427 15.91 -6.96 5.47
CA ILE A 427 15.58 -5.67 6.05
C ILE A 427 16.28 -5.56 7.41
N ALA A 428 17.00 -4.45 7.63
CA ALA A 428 17.65 -4.17 8.90
C ALA A 428 17.64 -2.66 9.21
N PRO A 429 17.49 -2.23 10.48
CA PRO A 429 17.33 -0.82 10.82
C PRO A 429 18.64 -0.01 10.77
N TYR A 430 19.80 -0.67 10.83
CA TYR A 430 21.10 0.00 10.92
C TYR A 430 21.99 -0.30 9.71
N ARG A 431 22.60 0.75 9.15
CA ARG A 431 23.58 0.63 8.05
C ARG A 431 24.78 -0.24 8.41
N ASN A 432 25.22 -0.20 9.67
CA ASN A 432 26.32 -1.05 10.13
C ASN A 432 25.92 -2.54 10.14
N GLN A 433 24.68 -2.86 10.53
CA GLN A 433 24.15 -4.22 10.43
C GLN A 433 24.03 -4.68 8.98
N ILE A 434 23.56 -3.81 8.07
CA ILE A 434 23.53 -4.09 6.63
C ILE A 434 24.93 -4.41 6.10
N ALA A 435 25.94 -3.61 6.48
CA ALA A 435 27.32 -3.84 6.07
C ALA A 435 27.87 -5.17 6.62
N LEU A 436 27.56 -5.51 7.87
CA LEU A 436 27.97 -6.77 8.48
C LEU A 436 27.33 -7.98 7.78
N ILE A 437 26.03 -7.93 7.50
CA ILE A 437 25.35 -9.01 6.78
C ILE A 437 25.96 -9.18 5.37
N ARG A 438 26.22 -8.07 4.66
CA ARG A 438 26.89 -8.11 3.35
C ARG A 438 28.27 -8.75 3.42
N HIS A 439 29.07 -8.39 4.44
CA HIS A 439 30.39 -8.96 4.66
C HIS A 439 30.32 -10.48 4.86
N ARG A 440 29.45 -10.95 5.76
CA ARG A 440 29.27 -12.38 6.04
C ARG A 440 28.85 -13.17 4.80
N LEU A 441 27.96 -12.61 3.98
CA LEU A 441 27.54 -13.23 2.73
C LEU A 441 28.66 -13.30 1.69
N ALA A 442 29.50 -12.26 1.61
CA ALA A 442 30.65 -12.22 0.71
C ALA A 442 31.75 -13.21 1.12
N GLU A 443 32.08 -13.30 2.41
CA GLU A 443 33.07 -14.26 2.94
C GLU A 443 32.70 -15.72 2.64
N ALA A 444 31.41 -16.02 2.58
CA ALA A 444 30.92 -17.37 2.31
C ALA A 444 30.98 -17.77 0.82
N GLY A 445 31.35 -16.85 -0.09
CA GLY A 445 31.50 -17.15 -1.52
C GLY A 445 30.22 -17.61 -2.20
N ILE A 446 29.04 -17.15 -1.74
CA ILE A 446 27.76 -17.53 -2.31
C ILE A 446 27.48 -16.67 -3.55
N ASP A 447 27.65 -17.26 -4.74
CA ASP A 447 27.40 -16.58 -6.02
C ASP A 447 26.03 -15.87 -6.08
N GLY A 448 26.03 -14.62 -6.57
CA GLY A 448 24.82 -13.81 -6.78
C GLY A 448 24.32 -13.06 -5.54
N MET A 449 24.92 -13.27 -4.36
CA MET A 449 24.52 -12.60 -3.11
C MET A 449 24.87 -11.12 -3.07
N GLU A 450 25.85 -10.67 -3.86
CA GLU A 450 26.19 -9.26 -4.04
C GLU A 450 25.00 -8.43 -4.54
N ASN A 451 24.09 -9.08 -5.29
CA ASN A 451 22.91 -8.47 -5.89
C ASN A 451 21.66 -8.59 -5.01
N VAL A 452 21.72 -9.29 -3.88
CA VAL A 452 20.58 -9.39 -2.95
C VAL A 452 20.29 -8.01 -2.35
N MET A 453 19.01 -7.67 -2.30
CA MET A 453 18.55 -6.40 -1.74
C MET A 453 18.63 -6.47 -0.20
N ILE A 454 19.57 -5.73 0.38
CA ILE A 454 19.77 -5.60 1.83
C ILE A 454 19.75 -4.11 2.15
N ASP A 455 18.68 -3.64 2.79
CA ASP A 455 18.50 -2.22 3.08
C ASP A 455 17.59 -1.95 4.29
N THR A 456 17.39 -0.67 4.63
CA THR A 456 16.45 -0.25 5.67
C THR A 456 15.00 -0.32 5.18
N VAL A 457 14.05 -0.34 6.11
CA VAL A 457 12.60 -0.37 5.81
C VAL A 457 12.20 0.72 4.84
N GLU A 458 12.71 1.94 5.04
CA GLU A 458 12.38 3.12 4.23
C GLU A 458 12.80 2.95 2.77
N ARG A 459 13.98 2.34 2.53
CA ARG A 459 14.46 2.07 1.17
C ARG A 459 13.86 0.82 0.54
N PHE A 460 13.33 -0.09 1.36
CA PHE A 460 12.59 -1.27 0.91
C PHE A 460 11.14 -0.95 0.50
N GLN A 461 10.63 0.23 0.84
CA GLN A 461 9.27 0.63 0.50
C GLN A 461 9.03 0.59 -1.02
N GLY A 462 7.87 0.08 -1.43
CA GLY A 462 7.53 -0.16 -2.84
C GLY A 462 8.20 -1.38 -3.48
N SER A 463 9.17 -2.01 -2.80
CA SER A 463 9.71 -3.32 -3.19
C SER A 463 8.93 -4.45 -2.53
N GLN A 464 9.11 -5.67 -3.04
CA GLN A 464 8.63 -6.93 -2.46
C GLN A 464 9.55 -8.08 -2.91
N ARG A 465 9.60 -9.16 -2.12
CA ARG A 465 10.41 -10.35 -2.42
C ARG A 465 9.63 -11.60 -2.05
N ASP A 466 9.99 -12.73 -2.64
CA ASP A 466 9.35 -14.00 -2.29
C ASP A 466 9.70 -14.39 -0.85
N VAL A 467 10.94 -14.17 -0.43
CA VAL A 467 11.37 -14.36 0.95
C VAL A 467 11.90 -13.06 1.53
N ILE A 468 11.43 -12.68 2.71
CA ILE A 468 12.00 -11.58 3.49
C ILE A 468 12.58 -12.12 4.79
N ILE A 469 13.77 -11.64 5.12
CA ILE A 469 14.39 -11.83 6.44
C ILE A 469 14.53 -10.47 7.11
N LEU A 470 13.89 -10.30 8.28
CA LEU A 470 13.92 -9.07 9.07
C LEU A 470 14.88 -9.24 10.26
N SER A 471 15.99 -8.50 10.24
CA SER A 471 16.88 -8.33 11.40
C SER A 471 16.38 -7.16 12.24
N PHE A 472 16.05 -7.41 13.50
CA PHE A 472 15.72 -6.32 14.43
C PHE A 472 16.99 -5.58 14.91
N CYS A 473 18.11 -6.27 15.05
CA CYS A 473 19.39 -5.75 15.51
C CYS A 473 19.27 -4.91 16.80
N ILE A 474 18.41 -5.34 17.71
CA ILE A 474 18.17 -4.66 18.99
C ILE A 474 18.95 -5.37 20.09
N ASN A 475 19.95 -4.66 20.62
CA ASN A 475 20.84 -5.18 21.65
C ASN A 475 20.51 -4.59 23.03
N LYS A 476 19.88 -3.41 23.07
CA LYS A 476 19.53 -2.70 24.30
C LYS A 476 18.12 -2.10 24.25
N PRO A 477 17.41 -2.02 25.39
CA PRO A 477 16.02 -1.53 25.45
C PRO A 477 15.80 -0.13 24.86
N TYR A 478 16.75 0.80 25.06
CA TYR A 478 16.60 2.18 24.59
C TYR A 478 16.47 2.28 23.06
N GLN A 479 16.97 1.29 22.31
CA GLN A 479 16.95 1.27 20.85
C GLN A 479 15.53 1.17 20.29
N MET A 480 14.58 0.63 21.08
CA MET A 480 13.17 0.56 20.72
C MET A 480 12.59 1.95 20.41
N ASN A 481 13.09 3.00 21.08
CA ASN A 481 12.64 4.38 20.86
C ASN A 481 12.95 4.90 19.44
N PHE A 482 13.94 4.30 18.75
CA PHE A 482 14.35 4.68 17.40
C PHE A 482 13.85 3.70 16.34
N LEU A 483 13.63 2.45 16.72
CA LEU A 483 13.08 1.42 15.85
C LEU A 483 11.61 1.73 15.53
N CYS A 484 10.83 2.09 16.54
CA CYS A 484 9.38 2.23 16.41
C CYS A 484 8.98 3.52 15.70
N ASN A 485 8.04 3.43 14.77
CA ASN A 485 7.37 4.59 14.20
C ASN A 485 5.85 4.40 14.32
N LEU A 486 5.30 4.81 15.45
CA LEU A 486 3.88 4.62 15.73
C LEU A 486 3.00 5.56 14.89
N ASN A 487 1.81 5.07 14.53
CA ASN A 487 0.72 5.90 14.05
C ASN A 487 0.19 6.83 15.16
N HIS A 488 -0.75 7.70 14.81
CA HIS A 488 -1.32 8.68 15.74
C HIS A 488 -1.86 8.04 17.04
N ASP A 489 -2.55 6.90 16.90
CA ASP A 489 -3.20 6.22 18.03
C ASP A 489 -2.26 5.33 18.85
N GLY A 490 -1.00 5.19 18.44
CA GLY A 490 -0.02 4.32 19.12
C GLY A 490 -0.25 2.82 18.92
N THR A 491 -1.17 2.44 18.03
CA THR A 491 -1.63 1.05 17.83
C THR A 491 -0.84 0.30 16.77
N VAL A 492 -0.28 1.02 15.79
CA VAL A 492 0.46 0.43 14.66
C VAL A 492 1.86 1.01 14.59
N ASP A 493 2.88 0.14 14.55
CA ASP A 493 4.23 0.54 14.13
C ASP A 493 4.33 0.47 12.61
N ARG A 494 4.35 1.64 11.96
CA ARG A 494 4.37 1.80 10.51
C ARG A 494 5.59 1.16 9.86
N LYS A 495 6.76 1.18 10.54
CA LYS A 495 7.99 0.56 10.04
C LYS A 495 7.87 -0.96 10.08
N LEU A 496 7.37 -1.49 11.20
CA LEU A 496 7.12 -2.92 11.33
C LEU A 496 6.10 -3.39 10.29
N ASN A 497 4.99 -2.68 10.13
CA ASN A 497 3.97 -3.02 9.14
C ASN A 497 4.53 -3.05 7.70
N VAL A 498 5.33 -2.04 7.30
CA VAL A 498 6.00 -2.08 5.99
C VAL A 498 6.91 -3.30 5.88
N ALA A 499 7.75 -3.56 6.89
CA ALA A 499 8.71 -4.67 6.87
C ALA A 499 8.04 -6.06 6.74
N LEU A 500 7.02 -6.32 7.55
CA LEU A 500 6.29 -7.60 7.54
C LEU A 500 5.59 -7.84 6.19
N THR A 501 5.10 -6.77 5.55
CA THR A 501 4.30 -6.85 4.32
C THR A 501 5.10 -6.77 3.02
N ARG A 502 6.43 -6.95 3.10
CA ARG A 502 7.33 -7.07 1.94
C ARG A 502 7.44 -8.49 1.41
N ALA A 503 7.13 -9.49 2.24
CA ALA A 503 7.22 -10.90 1.89
C ALA A 503 6.02 -11.36 1.07
N ARG A 504 6.24 -12.18 0.04
CA ARG A 504 5.16 -12.86 -0.70
C ARG A 504 4.95 -14.28 -0.19
N GLN A 505 6.02 -15.06 -0.11
CA GLN A 505 5.99 -16.49 0.19
C GLN A 505 6.48 -16.81 1.59
N GLN A 506 7.64 -16.35 2.04
CA GLN A 506 8.16 -16.65 3.39
C GLN A 506 8.64 -15.40 4.13
N LEU A 507 8.50 -15.42 5.46
CA LEU A 507 8.92 -14.32 6.34
C LEU A 507 9.64 -14.87 7.57
N PHE A 508 10.94 -14.56 7.68
CA PHE A 508 11.75 -14.91 8.83
C PHE A 508 12.12 -13.66 9.63
N LEU A 509 11.87 -13.70 10.93
CA LEU A 509 12.17 -12.62 11.85
C LEU A 509 13.34 -13.05 12.73
N VAL A 510 14.33 -12.18 12.95
CA VAL A 510 15.50 -12.49 13.79
C VAL A 510 15.72 -11.36 14.77
N GLY A 511 15.77 -11.66 16.07
CA GLY A 511 16.01 -10.64 17.09
C GLY A 511 15.89 -11.11 18.52
N ASN A 512 16.15 -10.22 19.46
CA ASN A 512 16.10 -10.53 20.89
C ASN A 512 14.65 -10.40 21.44
N ALA A 513 13.96 -11.52 21.65
CA ALA A 513 12.57 -11.51 22.14
C ALA A 513 12.42 -10.80 23.49
N ALA A 514 13.34 -11.00 24.43
CA ALA A 514 13.28 -10.41 25.76
C ALA A 514 13.31 -8.88 25.73
N ILE A 515 14.01 -8.27 24.77
CA ILE A 515 14.01 -6.81 24.59
C ILE A 515 12.78 -6.35 23.82
N LEU A 516 12.46 -7.00 22.70
CA LEU A 516 11.33 -6.64 21.84
C LEU A 516 10.01 -6.68 22.61
N ARG A 517 9.80 -7.68 23.48
CA ARG A 517 8.59 -7.84 24.30
C ARG A 517 8.32 -6.68 25.27
N ARG A 518 9.31 -5.81 25.52
CA ARG A 518 9.09 -4.60 26.34
C ARG A 518 8.22 -3.55 25.66
N HIS A 519 8.09 -3.61 24.34
CA HIS A 519 7.20 -2.71 23.59
C HIS A 519 5.86 -3.40 23.30
N PRO A 520 4.70 -2.79 23.59
CA PRO A 520 3.39 -3.43 23.45
C PRO A 520 3.10 -4.04 22.06
N VAL A 521 3.35 -3.30 20.98
CA VAL A 521 3.14 -3.80 19.60
C VAL A 521 3.99 -5.05 19.30
N TYR A 522 5.23 -5.10 19.79
CA TYR A 522 6.14 -6.20 19.57
C TYR A 522 5.85 -7.38 20.50
N ALA A 523 5.35 -7.12 21.71
CA ALA A 523 4.81 -8.17 22.57
C ALA A 523 3.67 -8.91 21.87
N THR A 524 2.73 -8.18 21.28
CA THR A 524 1.64 -8.75 20.48
C THR A 524 2.15 -9.55 19.28
N LEU A 525 3.19 -9.08 18.59
CA LEU A 525 3.86 -9.84 17.53
C LEU A 525 4.46 -11.14 18.05
N LEU A 526 5.20 -11.11 19.14
CA LEU A 526 5.82 -12.30 19.73
C LEU A 526 4.78 -13.29 20.27
N ASP A 527 3.64 -12.80 20.76
CA ASP A 527 2.53 -13.65 21.19
C ASP A 527 1.84 -14.31 20.00
N HIS A 528 1.71 -13.63 18.86
CA HIS A 528 1.28 -14.22 17.60
C HIS A 528 2.24 -15.33 17.12
N TYR A 529 3.56 -15.10 17.26
CA TYR A 529 4.60 -16.06 16.92
C TYR A 529 4.92 -17.06 18.05
N ARG A 530 4.12 -17.16 19.12
CA ARG A 530 4.48 -17.96 20.30
C ARG A 530 4.80 -19.43 20.00
N LYS A 531 4.04 -20.07 19.11
CA LYS A 531 4.28 -21.46 18.66
C LYS A 531 5.28 -21.57 17.51
N LYS A 532 5.62 -20.44 16.88
CA LYS A 532 6.52 -20.29 15.73
C LYS A 532 7.83 -19.58 16.11
N THR A 533 8.15 -19.60 17.40
CA THR A 533 9.38 -19.02 17.95
C THR A 533 10.41 -20.13 18.15
N VAL A 534 11.56 -19.96 17.52
CA VAL A 534 12.75 -20.80 17.69
C VAL A 534 13.74 -20.04 18.57
N VAL A 535 14.04 -20.54 19.76
CA VAL A 535 15.01 -19.89 20.64
C VAL A 535 16.39 -20.46 20.37
N LEU A 536 17.27 -19.62 19.83
CA LEU A 536 18.61 -20.04 19.43
C LEU A 536 19.49 -20.26 20.65
N GLU A 537 20.23 -21.37 20.63
CA GLU A 537 21.24 -21.73 21.61
C GLU A 537 22.65 -21.57 21.05
N GLN A 538 23.65 -21.45 21.93
CA GLN A 538 25.01 -21.09 21.54
C GLN A 538 25.68 -22.15 20.65
N ASN A 539 25.35 -23.42 20.85
CA ASN A 539 25.77 -24.56 20.04
C ASN A 539 25.16 -24.55 18.61
N GLU A 540 24.03 -23.89 18.39
CA GLU A 540 23.38 -23.83 17.07
C GLU A 540 24.00 -22.77 16.14
N ILE A 541 24.84 -21.90 16.69
CA ILE A 541 25.43 -20.75 16.00
C ILE A 541 26.95 -20.88 15.78
N PHE A 542 27.65 -21.63 16.64
CA PHE A 542 29.12 -21.73 16.62
C PHE A 542 29.65 -23.12 16.26
N LEU A 543 28.91 -23.89 15.44
CA LEU A 543 29.42 -25.13 14.83
C LEU A 543 30.32 -24.85 13.62
#